data_AF-A0A3D3NHC5-F1
#
_entry.id   AF-A0A3D3NHC5-F1
#
_cell.length_a   1.000
_cell.length_b   1.000
_cell.length_c   1.000
_cell.angle_alpha   90.00
_cell.angle_beta   90.00
_cell.angle_gamma   90.00
#
_symmetry.space_group_name_H-M   'P 1'
#
loop_
_entity.id
_entity.type
_entity.pdbx_description
1 polymer ?
#
loop_
_entity_poly.entity_id
_entity_poly.type
_entity_poly.pdbx_seq_one_letter_code
_entity_poly.pdbx_strand_id
1 'polypeptide(L)'
;ARADSSGFLMGGPMMGFEIPDLDAPVVKATNCIIAASPGLFPPPPPEMPCIRCGACAEVCPHELQPFELYWFSRARNFGKTQEYYIFDCIECGCCSYVCPSHIPLVQYFRFAKSEIWAREREKQAADAAKERFELRNARAERE
;
A
#
# COMPACT_ATOMS: atom_id res chain seq x y z
N ALA A 1 -27.56 -0.41 11.92
CA ALA A 1 -26.35 -1.00 12.52
C ALA A 1 -26.69 -1.51 13.91
N ARG A 2 -25.92 -2.46 14.47
CA ARG A 2 -26.09 -2.84 15.88
C ARG A 2 -25.58 -1.69 16.77
N ALA A 3 -26.03 -1.64 18.02
CA ALA A 3 -25.67 -0.54 18.94
C ALA A 3 -24.17 -0.47 19.28
N ASP A 4 -23.43 -1.56 19.06
CA ASP A 4 -22.00 -1.69 19.30
C ASP A 4 -21.12 -1.42 18.07
N SER A 5 -21.70 -1.01 16.95
CA SER A 5 -20.93 -0.72 15.73
C SER A 5 -20.07 0.54 15.92
N SER A 6 -18.75 0.39 15.78
CA SER A 6 -17.76 1.44 15.98
C SER A 6 -17.29 2.10 14.69
N GLY A 7 -17.57 1.49 13.53
CA GLY A 7 -17.18 2.02 12.22
C GLY A 7 -17.74 1.19 11.07
N PHE A 8 -17.52 1.65 9.84
CA PHE A 8 -17.97 0.96 8.63
C PHE A 8 -16.80 0.80 7.67
N LEU A 9 -16.60 -0.42 7.18
CA LEU A 9 -15.55 -0.76 6.23
C LEU A 9 -16.19 -1.03 4.87
N MET A 10 -15.69 -0.40 3.81
CA MET A 10 -16.00 -0.77 2.43
C MET A 10 -14.98 -1.81 1.97
N GLY A 11 -15.44 -2.99 1.58
CA GLY A 11 -14.56 -4.11 1.22
C GLY A 11 -14.65 -5.29 2.18
N GLY A 12 -13.78 -6.27 1.93
CA GLY A 12 -13.65 -7.45 2.80
C GLY A 12 -12.89 -7.14 4.11
N PRO A 13 -12.91 -8.06 5.09
CA PRO A 13 -12.31 -7.84 6.42
C PRO A 13 -10.79 -7.60 6.40
N MET A 14 -10.10 -8.06 5.36
CA MET A 14 -8.64 -7.95 5.23
C MET A 14 -8.19 -6.75 4.37
N MET A 15 -9.04 -6.36 3.41
CA MET A 15 -8.69 -5.47 2.29
C MET A 15 -9.52 -4.20 2.28
N GLY A 16 -10.58 -4.16 3.07
CA GLY A 16 -11.48 -3.04 3.15
C GLY A 16 -10.82 -1.84 3.81
N PHE A 17 -11.37 -0.67 3.51
CA PHE A 17 -10.96 0.59 4.10
C PHE A 17 -12.14 1.21 4.83
N GLU A 18 -11.85 1.99 5.87
CA GLU A 18 -12.86 2.66 6.65
C GLU A 18 -13.54 3.75 5.83
N ILE A 19 -14.87 3.76 5.86
CA ILE A 19 -15.68 4.77 5.20
C ILE A 19 -15.78 5.96 6.16
N PRO A 20 -15.37 7.17 5.73
CA PRO A 20 -15.38 8.33 6.60
C PRO A 20 -16.79 8.85 6.91
N ASP A 21 -17.75 8.60 6.01
CA ASP A 21 -19.12 9.09 6.10
C ASP A 21 -20.11 8.07 5.51
N LEU A 22 -21.25 7.86 6.18
CA LEU A 22 -22.33 6.99 5.72
C LEU A 22 -23.12 7.58 4.54
N ASP A 23 -23.04 8.88 4.31
CA ASP A 23 -23.65 9.53 3.15
C ASP A 23 -22.80 9.36 1.87
N ALA A 24 -21.62 8.73 1.98
CA ALA A 24 -20.79 8.44 0.82
C ALA A 24 -21.49 7.49 -0.17
N PRO A 25 -21.49 7.80 -1.48
CA PRO A 25 -22.14 6.96 -2.47
C PRO A 25 -21.40 5.63 -2.65
N VAL A 26 -22.16 4.55 -2.88
CA VAL A 26 -21.58 3.28 -3.31
C VAL A 26 -21.24 3.32 -4.79
N VAL A 27 -20.04 2.87 -5.14
CA VAL A 27 -19.57 2.74 -6.53
C VAL A 27 -19.68 1.29 -7.02
N LYS A 28 -19.56 1.05 -8.34
CA LYS A 28 -19.55 -0.30 -8.92
C LYS A 28 -18.51 -1.25 -8.29
N ALA A 29 -17.40 -0.68 -7.80
CA ALA A 29 -16.35 -1.43 -7.12
C ALA A 29 -16.70 -1.84 -5.67
N THR A 30 -17.85 -1.40 -5.15
CA THR A 30 -18.34 -1.77 -3.81
C THR A 30 -18.86 -3.19 -3.83
N ASN A 31 -18.10 -4.12 -3.24
CA ASN A 31 -18.51 -5.51 -3.11
C ASN A 31 -19.34 -5.74 -1.82
N CYS A 32 -18.92 -5.18 -0.69
CA CYS A 32 -19.61 -5.28 0.60
C CYS A 32 -19.29 -4.09 1.51
N ILE A 33 -20.18 -3.86 2.48
CA ILE A 33 -19.98 -2.93 3.59
C ILE A 33 -20.09 -3.73 4.89
N ILE A 34 -19.07 -3.62 5.74
CA ILE A 34 -18.99 -4.31 7.02
C ILE A 34 -19.16 -3.29 8.13
N ALA A 35 -20.20 -3.46 8.96
CA ALA A 35 -20.30 -2.74 10.23
C ALA A 35 -19.32 -3.36 11.22
N ALA A 36 -18.22 -2.67 11.48
CA ALA A 36 -17.19 -3.10 12.40
C ALA A 36 -17.65 -2.87 13.84
N SER A 37 -17.32 -3.80 14.73
CA SER A 37 -17.41 -3.60 16.17
C SER A 37 -16.13 -4.12 16.84
N PRO A 38 -15.78 -3.64 18.06
CA PRO A 38 -14.56 -4.06 18.74
C PRO A 38 -14.49 -5.57 19.01
N GLY A 39 -15.66 -6.25 19.12
CA GLY A 39 -15.72 -7.71 19.28
C GLY A 39 -15.43 -8.49 17.99
N LEU A 40 -15.68 -7.89 16.82
CA LEU A 40 -15.41 -8.51 15.51
C LEU A 40 -14.01 -8.14 14.99
N PHE A 41 -13.59 -6.90 15.23
CA PHE A 41 -12.32 -6.34 14.82
C PHE A 41 -11.63 -5.75 16.05
N PRO A 42 -11.00 -6.58 16.89
CA PRO A 42 -10.22 -6.08 18.01
C PRO A 42 -9.05 -5.23 17.50
N PRO A 43 -8.61 -4.22 18.27
CA PRO A 43 -7.45 -3.43 17.90
C PRO A 43 -6.22 -4.34 17.79
N PRO A 44 -5.37 -4.15 16.77
CA PRO A 44 -4.16 -4.94 16.65
C PRO A 44 -3.26 -4.68 17.87
N PRO A 45 -2.62 -5.72 18.42
CA PRO A 45 -1.59 -5.54 19.44
C PRO A 45 -0.43 -4.69 18.91
N PRO A 46 0.36 -4.08 19.80
CA PRO A 46 1.46 -3.21 19.39
C PRO A 46 2.49 -3.95 18.53
N GLU A 47 3.08 -3.25 17.57
CA GLU A 47 4.15 -3.78 16.74
C GLU A 47 5.35 -4.17 17.61
N MET A 48 5.82 -5.40 17.41
CA MET A 48 7.04 -5.93 18.02
C MET A 48 8.16 -6.05 16.97
N PRO A 49 9.44 -6.13 17.38
CA PRO A 49 10.54 -6.35 16.46
C PRO A 49 10.39 -7.63 15.64
N CYS A 50 10.78 -7.58 14.36
CA CYS A 50 10.77 -8.74 13.48
C CYS A 50 11.77 -9.80 13.96
N ILE A 51 11.28 -11.01 14.24
CA ILE A 51 12.10 -12.17 14.64
C ILE A 51 12.59 -13.04 13.47
N ARG A 52 12.35 -12.60 12.22
CA ARG A 52 12.74 -13.33 10.99
C ARG A 52 12.21 -14.77 10.89
N CYS A 53 10.96 -14.99 11.31
CA CYS A 53 10.36 -16.33 11.33
C CYS A 53 10.01 -16.94 9.96
N GLY A 54 9.94 -16.14 8.87
CA GLY A 54 9.61 -16.64 7.53
C GLY A 54 8.12 -16.83 7.21
N ALA A 55 7.23 -16.85 8.22
CA ALA A 55 5.79 -17.11 8.04
C ALA A 55 5.11 -16.20 7.00
N CYS A 56 5.58 -14.96 6.85
CA CYS A 56 5.04 -14.02 5.87
C CYS A 56 5.27 -14.45 4.41
N ALA A 57 6.36 -15.17 4.12
CA ALA A 57 6.68 -15.65 2.78
C ALA A 57 5.84 -16.88 2.42
N GLU A 58 5.63 -17.79 3.38
CA GLU A 58 4.85 -19.02 3.19
C GLU A 58 3.38 -18.76 2.81
N VAL A 59 2.79 -17.67 3.33
CA VAL A 59 1.38 -17.33 3.06
C VAL A 59 1.20 -16.35 1.90
N CYS A 60 2.28 -15.94 1.22
CA CYS A 60 2.18 -14.97 0.15
C CYS A 60 1.59 -15.64 -1.11
N PRO A 61 0.42 -15.20 -1.61
CA PRO A 61 -0.19 -15.82 -2.80
C PRO A 61 0.56 -15.53 -4.10
N HIS A 62 1.53 -14.60 -4.08
CA HIS A 62 2.36 -14.23 -5.22
C HIS A 62 3.82 -14.66 -5.03
N GLU A 63 4.09 -15.52 -4.02
CA GLU A 63 5.43 -16.09 -3.75
C GLU A 63 6.54 -15.04 -3.60
N LEU A 64 6.19 -13.83 -3.16
CA LEU A 64 7.15 -12.76 -2.89
C LEU A 64 7.98 -13.07 -1.63
N GLN A 65 8.95 -12.20 -1.36
CA GLN A 65 9.72 -12.20 -0.11
C GLN A 65 9.31 -11.00 0.79
N PRO A 66 8.13 -11.01 1.46
CA PRO A 66 7.67 -9.91 2.31
C PRO A 66 8.65 -9.51 3.41
N PHE A 67 9.42 -10.48 3.92
CA PHE A 67 10.45 -10.22 4.92
C PHE A 67 11.49 -9.21 4.41
N GLU A 68 12.05 -9.44 3.23
CA GLU A 68 13.08 -8.56 2.66
C GLU A 68 12.47 -7.24 2.18
N LEU A 69 11.30 -7.31 1.54
CA LEU A 69 10.53 -6.13 1.13
C LEU A 69 10.24 -5.20 2.32
N TYR A 70 9.95 -5.74 3.50
CA TYR A 70 9.72 -4.92 4.71
C TYR A 70 10.98 -4.17 5.11
N TRP A 71 12.13 -4.84 5.15
CA TRP A 71 13.38 -4.19 5.51
C TRP A 71 13.77 -3.10 4.50
N PHE A 72 13.61 -3.34 3.20
CA PHE A 72 13.88 -2.33 2.17
C PHE A 72 12.89 -1.18 2.22
N SER A 73 11.60 -1.46 2.42
CA SER A 73 10.55 -0.43 2.56
C SER A 73 10.79 0.44 3.80
N ARG A 74 11.11 -0.18 4.94
CA ARG A 74 11.41 0.52 6.20
C ARG A 74 12.67 1.37 6.10
N ALA A 75 13.69 0.89 5.38
CA ALA A 75 14.92 1.63 5.11
C ALA A 75 14.78 2.68 3.98
N ARG A 76 13.58 2.82 3.37
CA ARG A 76 13.33 3.67 2.19
C ARG A 76 14.25 3.38 1.00
N ASN A 77 14.72 2.13 0.88
CA ASN A 77 15.54 1.66 -0.22
C ASN A 77 14.64 1.19 -1.37
N PHE A 78 14.07 2.14 -2.10
CA PHE A 78 13.10 1.84 -3.15
C PHE A 78 13.68 1.12 -4.36
N GLY A 79 14.97 1.31 -4.68
CA GLY A 79 15.63 0.58 -5.77
C GLY A 79 15.60 -0.92 -5.53
N LYS A 80 16.06 -1.37 -4.35
CA LYS A 80 15.94 -2.79 -3.96
C LYS A 80 14.50 -3.25 -3.84
N THR A 81 13.60 -2.38 -3.34
CA THR A 81 12.18 -2.74 -3.22
C THR A 81 11.56 -3.05 -4.59
N GLN A 82 11.97 -2.34 -5.65
CA GLN A 82 11.60 -2.63 -7.04
C GLN A 82 12.25 -3.90 -7.58
N GLU A 83 13.54 -4.14 -7.31
CA GLU A 83 14.25 -5.38 -7.68
C GLU A 83 13.56 -6.63 -7.12
N TYR A 84 12.90 -6.49 -5.96
CA TYR A 84 12.13 -7.54 -5.29
C TYR A 84 10.65 -7.55 -5.67
N TYR A 85 10.29 -6.95 -6.80
CA TYR A 85 8.96 -7.03 -7.41
C TYR A 85 7.82 -6.56 -6.49
N ILE A 86 8.05 -5.48 -5.73
CA ILE A 86 7.02 -4.90 -4.84
C ILE A 86 5.69 -4.58 -5.54
N PHE A 87 5.72 -4.30 -6.85
CA PHE A 87 4.52 -4.00 -7.63
C PHE A 87 3.60 -5.21 -7.84
N ASP A 88 4.13 -6.44 -7.72
CA ASP A 88 3.34 -7.66 -7.80
C ASP A 88 2.57 -7.93 -6.50
N CYS A 89 2.92 -7.23 -5.41
CA CYS A 89 2.17 -7.35 -4.17
C CYS A 89 0.76 -6.80 -4.35
N ILE A 90 -0.28 -7.62 -4.36
CA ILE A 90 -1.68 -7.15 -4.44
C ILE A 90 -2.25 -6.60 -3.12
N GLU A 91 -1.39 -6.38 -2.13
CA GLU A 91 -1.77 -5.82 -0.81
C GLU A 91 -2.75 -6.68 -0.01
N CYS A 92 -2.79 -8.01 -0.25
CA CYS A 92 -3.72 -9.00 0.33
C CYS A 92 -3.86 -9.03 1.87
N GLY A 93 -2.91 -8.49 2.62
CA GLY A 93 -2.96 -8.51 4.09
C GLY A 93 -2.51 -9.83 4.75
N CYS A 94 -2.38 -10.93 3.99
CA CYS A 94 -2.06 -12.25 4.54
C CYS A 94 -0.77 -12.24 5.38
N CYS A 95 0.27 -11.59 4.87
CA CYS A 95 1.56 -11.49 5.56
C CYS A 95 1.49 -10.72 6.88
N SER A 96 0.64 -9.68 6.97
CA SER A 96 0.46 -8.89 8.19
C SER A 96 -0.34 -9.67 9.24
N TYR A 97 -1.34 -10.42 8.79
CA TYR A 97 -2.19 -11.22 9.67
C TYR A 97 -1.44 -12.37 10.36
N VAL A 98 -0.58 -13.08 9.65
CA VAL A 98 0.19 -14.20 10.22
C VAL A 98 1.45 -13.78 10.97
N CYS A 99 1.78 -12.48 10.99
CA CYS A 99 3.01 -12.02 11.60
C CYS A 99 2.94 -12.16 13.12
N PRO A 100 3.81 -12.97 13.77
CA PRO A 100 3.81 -13.10 15.23
C PRO A 100 4.27 -11.82 15.93
N SER A 101 4.99 -10.96 15.21
CA SER A 101 5.41 -9.63 15.68
C SER A 101 4.35 -8.56 15.43
N HIS A 102 3.20 -8.90 14.85
CA HIS A 102 2.12 -7.96 14.53
C HIS A 102 2.54 -6.76 13.68
N ILE A 103 3.53 -6.96 12.80
CA ILE A 103 4.04 -5.92 11.93
C ILE A 103 3.02 -5.67 10.80
N PRO A 104 2.56 -4.42 10.58
CA PRO A 104 1.63 -4.08 9.52
C PRO A 104 2.35 -4.01 8.15
N LEU A 105 2.88 -5.14 7.68
CA LEU A 105 3.69 -5.25 6.46
C LEU A 105 3.03 -4.58 5.24
N VAL A 106 1.71 -4.75 5.06
CA VAL A 106 0.99 -4.15 3.93
C VAL A 106 1.00 -2.63 3.97
N GLN A 107 0.99 -2.00 5.15
CA GLN A 107 1.07 -0.55 5.26
C GLN A 107 2.44 -0.05 4.78
N TYR A 108 3.52 -0.75 5.11
CA TYR A 108 4.86 -0.45 4.59
C TYR A 108 4.95 -0.61 3.07
N PHE A 109 4.30 -1.64 2.52
CA PHE A 109 4.28 -1.86 1.06
C PHE A 109 3.47 -0.80 0.33
N ARG A 110 2.30 -0.42 0.85
CA ARG A 110 1.50 0.72 0.34
C ARG A 110 2.31 2.00 0.34
N PHE A 111 2.98 2.29 1.46
CA PHE A 111 3.87 3.44 1.58
C PHE A 111 4.97 3.39 0.50
N ALA A 112 5.70 2.27 0.39
CA ALA A 112 6.78 2.13 -0.58
C ALA A 112 6.31 2.32 -2.03
N LYS A 113 5.19 1.71 -2.43
CA LYS A 113 4.62 1.90 -3.76
C LYS A 113 4.23 3.35 -4.03
N SER A 114 3.58 3.99 -3.06
CA SER A 114 3.13 5.38 -3.19
C SER A 114 4.32 6.34 -3.39
N GLU A 115 5.40 6.14 -2.65
CA GLU A 115 6.65 6.90 -2.76
C GLU A 115 7.33 6.67 -4.11
N ILE A 116 7.38 5.41 -4.59
CA ILE A 116 7.94 5.10 -5.91
C ILE A 116 7.15 5.82 -7.01
N TRP A 117 5.81 5.77 -6.97
CA TRP A 117 4.99 6.48 -7.94
C TRP A 117 5.11 8.00 -7.84
N ALA A 118 5.27 8.56 -6.63
CA ALA A 118 5.52 9.98 -6.47
C ALA A 118 6.82 10.40 -7.17
N ARG A 119 7.91 9.67 -6.94
CA ARG A 119 9.21 9.92 -7.59
C ARG A 119 9.16 9.77 -9.10
N GLU A 120 8.44 8.76 -9.60
CA GLU A 120 8.29 8.56 -11.03
C GLU A 120 7.51 9.70 -11.69
N ARG A 121 6.44 10.19 -11.05
CA ARG A 121 5.69 11.37 -11.53
C ARG A 121 6.54 12.63 -11.54
N GLU A 122 7.35 12.86 -10.51
CA GLU A 122 8.27 14.00 -10.45
C GLU A 122 9.31 13.95 -11.57
N LYS A 123 9.89 12.76 -11.81
CA LYS A 123 10.84 12.54 -12.90
C LYS A 123 10.21 12.80 -14.27
N GLN A 124 9.03 12.24 -14.53
CA GLN A 124 8.30 12.45 -15.78
C GLN A 124 7.95 13.93 -16.00
N ALA A 125 7.53 14.64 -14.94
CA ALA A 125 7.25 16.07 -15.01
C ALA A 125 8.51 16.90 -15.34
N ALA A 126 9.66 16.54 -14.75
CA ALA A 126 10.94 17.18 -15.03
C ALA A 126 11.42 16.91 -16.47
N ASP A 127 11.30 15.68 -16.95
CA ASP A 127 11.71 15.31 -18.31
C ASP A 127 10.80 15.99 -19.35
N ALA A 128 9.48 16.01 -19.13
CA ALA A 128 8.55 16.75 -19.98
C ALA A 128 8.82 18.26 -19.97
N ALA A 129 9.30 18.83 -18.86
CA ALA A 129 9.68 20.24 -18.79
C ALA A 129 10.94 20.54 -19.61
N LYS A 130 11.94 19.64 -19.58
CA LYS A 130 13.15 19.75 -20.41
C LYS A 130 12.81 19.67 -21.89
N GLU A 131 12.00 18.69 -22.30
CA GLU A 131 11.57 18.54 -23.69
C GLU A 131 10.85 19.80 -24.21
N ARG A 132 9.94 20.37 -23.40
CA ARG A 132 9.28 21.64 -23.75
C ARG A 132 10.27 22.80 -23.90
N PHE A 133 11.31 22.86 -23.05
CA PHE A 133 12.33 23.89 -23.12
C PHE A 133 13.21 23.75 -24.37
N GLU A 134 13.65 22.54 -24.68
CA GLU A 134 14.44 22.22 -25.88
C GLU A 134 13.67 22.55 -27.16
N LEU A 135 12.39 22.17 -27.24
CA LEU A 135 11.51 22.52 -28.37
C LEU A 135 11.33 24.03 -28.54
N ARG A 136 11.28 24.80 -27.44
CA ARG A 136 11.20 26.26 -27.50
C ARG A 136 12.49 26.85 -28.05
N ASN A 137 13.65 26.42 -27.57
CA ASN A 137 14.95 26.93 -28.04
C ASN A 137 15.17 26.61 -29.52
N ALA A 138 14.85 25.39 -29.95
CA ALA A 138 14.94 24.99 -31.36
C ALA A 138 13.97 25.75 -32.29
N ARG A 139 12.90 26.37 -31.76
CA ARG A 139 12.06 27.30 -32.54
C ARG A 139 12.73 28.67 -32.65
N ALA A 140 13.26 29.19 -31.55
CA ALA A 140 13.94 30.49 -31.51
C ALA A 140 15.22 30.53 -32.35
N GLU A 141 15.96 29.42 -32.48
CA GLU A 141 17.16 29.34 -33.33
C GLU A 141 16.86 29.29 -34.84
N ARG A 142 15.60 29.02 -35.22
CA ARG A 142 15.17 28.99 -36.63
C ARG A 142 14.61 30.32 -37.13
N GLU A 143 14.36 31.27 -36.23
CA GLU A 143 13.91 32.64 -36.52
C GLU A 143 15.10 33.62 -36.51
#